data_AF-A0A829A2Z6-F1
#
_entry.id   AF-A0A829A2Z6-F1
#
_cell.length_a   1.000
_cell.length_b   1.000
_cell.length_c   1.000
_cell.angle_alpha   90.00
_cell.angle_beta   90.00
_cell.angle_gamma   90.00
#
_symmetry.space_group_name_H-M   'P 1'
#
loop_
_entity.id
_entity.type
_entity.pdbx_description
1 polymer ?
#
loop_
_entity_poly.entity_id
_entity_poly.type
_entity_poly.pdbx_seq_one_letter_code
_entity_poly.pdbx_strand_id
1 'polypeptide(L)'
;MTDIVKVKQNDVQVYPQTHWDAVEGKPETIKGDKGDPGQAATITVGTVTSGTTASVTNAGTASAAKFNFVLPKGDKGDKGDPGANATTTAVATTTANGLMSKEDKVKLDGLANITFEKVGTV
;
A
#
# COMPACT_ATOMS: atom_id res chain seq x y z
N MET A 1 39.63 -52.18 -31.27
CA MET A 1 40.60 -52.25 -30.16
C MET A 1 41.59 -51.15 -30.42
N THR A 2 41.56 -50.08 -29.64
CA THR A 2 42.65 -49.08 -29.68
C THR A 2 43.66 -49.49 -28.62
N ASP A 3 44.87 -49.86 -29.03
CA ASP A 3 45.92 -50.29 -28.11
C ASP A 3 46.78 -49.08 -27.71
N ILE A 4 46.85 -48.80 -26.41
CA ILE A 4 47.73 -47.75 -25.87
C ILE A 4 49.16 -48.30 -25.86
N VAL A 5 49.99 -47.82 -26.79
CA VAL A 5 51.39 -48.24 -26.93
C VAL A 5 52.33 -47.36 -26.08
N LYS A 6 53.30 -47.99 -25.41
CA LYS A 6 54.41 -47.29 -24.73
C LYS A 6 55.58 -47.12 -25.69
N VAL A 7 55.96 -45.89 -26.00
CA VAL A 7 57.13 -45.62 -26.84
C VAL A 7 58.40 -45.72 -25.99
N LYS A 8 59.25 -46.69 -26.32
CA LYS A 8 60.61 -46.79 -25.79
C LYS A 8 61.58 -46.45 -26.90
N GLN A 9 62.51 -45.54 -26.64
CA GLN A 9 63.65 -45.29 -27.52
C GLN A 9 64.90 -45.62 -26.71
N ASN A 10 65.61 -46.69 -27.11
CA ASN A 10 66.83 -47.14 -26.45
C ASN A 10 66.67 -47.33 -24.93
N ASP A 11 65.64 -48.08 -24.53
CA ASP A 11 65.26 -48.37 -23.13
C ASP A 11 64.82 -47.17 -22.27
N VAL A 12 64.81 -45.96 -22.83
CA VAL A 12 64.25 -44.77 -22.17
C VAL A 12 62.78 -44.65 -22.54
N GLN A 13 61.92 -44.55 -21.53
CA GLN A 13 60.51 -44.24 -21.74
C GLN A 13 60.40 -42.80 -22.22
N VAL A 14 59.99 -42.62 -23.48
CA VAL A 14 59.81 -41.30 -24.08
C VAL A 14 58.34 -40.91 -23.88
N TYR A 15 58.11 -39.74 -23.29
CA TYR A 15 56.80 -39.11 -23.25
C TYR A 15 56.75 -38.08 -24.39
N PRO A 16 56.26 -38.46 -25.58
CA PRO A 16 56.11 -37.49 -26.66
C PRO A 16 55.18 -36.37 -26.20
N GLN A 17 55.51 -35.12 -26.56
CA GLN A 17 54.54 -34.04 -26.42
C GLN A 17 53.38 -34.35 -27.37
N THR A 18 52.27 -34.86 -26.84
CA THR A 18 51.09 -35.18 -27.64
C THR A 18 50.25 -33.92 -27.81
N HIS A 19 49.91 -33.61 -29.05
CA HIS A 19 48.90 -32.58 -29.33
C HIS A 19 47.57 -32.98 -28.67
N TRP A 20 46.80 -32.01 -28.18
CA TRP A 20 45.47 -32.24 -27.58
C TRP A 20 44.57 -33.10 -28.48
N ASP A 21 44.76 -32.98 -29.80
CA ASP A 21 43.98 -33.73 -30.77
C ASP A 21 44.24 -35.23 -30.85
N ALA A 22 45.41 -35.68 -30.41
CA ALA A 22 45.79 -37.09 -30.39
C ALA A 22 45.30 -37.84 -29.15
N VAL A 23 44.68 -37.13 -28.19
CA VAL A 23 44.09 -37.73 -26.98
C VAL A 23 42.71 -38.29 -27.32
N GLU A 24 42.62 -39.62 -27.41
CA GLU A 24 41.35 -40.33 -27.59
C GLU A 24 40.51 -40.20 -26.30
N GLY A 25 39.23 -39.84 -26.43
CA GLY A 25 38.35 -39.58 -25.28
C GLY A 25 38.52 -38.21 -24.60
N LYS A 26 39.22 -37.26 -25.24
CA LYS A 26 39.33 -35.89 -24.73
C LYS A 26 37.93 -35.26 -24.52
N PRO A 27 37.67 -34.59 -23.38
CA PRO A 27 36.41 -33.90 -23.19
C PRO A 27 36.32 -32.72 -24.18
N GLU A 28 35.33 -32.77 -25.07
CA GLU A 28 35.10 -31.73 -26.09
C GLU A 28 34.69 -30.39 -25.46
N THR A 29 34.15 -30.42 -24.23
CA THR A 29 33.88 -29.23 -23.42
C THR A 29 34.23 -29.50 -21.96
N ILE A 30 35.26 -28.82 -21.45
CA ILE A 30 35.53 -28.70 -20.00
C ILE A 30 34.79 -27.50 -19.41
N LYS A 31 33.53 -27.32 -19.81
CA LYS A 31 32.71 -26.25 -19.27
C LYS A 31 32.05 -26.76 -17.99
N GLY A 32 32.41 -26.16 -16.86
CA GLY A 32 31.73 -26.43 -15.60
C GLY A 32 30.23 -26.13 -15.72
N ASP A 33 29.43 -26.82 -14.90
CA ASP A 33 27.99 -26.60 -14.86
C ASP A 33 27.68 -25.12 -14.60
N LYS A 34 26.53 -24.68 -15.12
CA LYS A 34 26.03 -23.35 -14.81
C LYS A 34 25.82 -23.27 -13.30
N GLY A 35 26.36 -22.22 -12.67
CA GLY A 35 26.10 -21.94 -11.26
C GLY A 35 24.61 -21.73 -10.99
N ASP A 36 24.19 -22.07 -9.77
CA ASP A 36 22.81 -21.90 -9.34
C ASP A 36 22.37 -20.43 -9.42
N PRO A 37 21.08 -20.16 -9.74
CA PRO A 37 20.53 -18.83 -9.62
C PRO A 37 20.71 -18.28 -8.21
N GLY A 38 21.04 -16.99 -8.09
CA GLY A 38 21.08 -16.31 -6.80
C GLY A 38 19.69 -16.30 -6.13
N GLN A 39 19.65 -16.23 -4.80
CA GLN A 39 18.39 -16.13 -4.08
C GLN A 39 17.62 -14.86 -4.47
N ALA A 40 16.31 -15.00 -4.64
CA ALA A 40 15.43 -13.88 -4.94
C ALA A 40 15.36 -12.93 -3.74
N ALA A 41 15.45 -11.62 -4.00
CA ALA A 41 15.21 -10.62 -2.97
C ALA A 41 13.70 -10.44 -2.73
N THR A 42 13.32 -10.21 -1.48
CA THR A 42 11.93 -9.92 -1.10
C THR A 42 11.81 -8.54 -0.47
N ILE A 43 10.66 -7.91 -0.66
CA ILE A 43 10.29 -6.64 -0.03
C ILE A 43 8.91 -6.80 0.58
N THR A 44 8.77 -6.40 1.83
CA THR A 44 7.50 -6.42 2.56
C THR A 44 7.26 -5.11 3.30
N VAL A 45 5.98 -4.78 3.51
CA VAL A 45 5.59 -3.67 4.40
C VAL A 45 5.57 -4.19 5.83
N GLY A 46 6.23 -3.46 6.72
CA GLY A 46 6.20 -3.70 8.16
C GLY A 46 5.11 -2.88 8.83
N THR A 47 5.52 -1.94 9.68
CA THR A 47 4.58 -1.07 10.41
C THR A 47 4.29 0.21 9.63
N VAL A 48 3.06 0.70 9.73
CA VAL A 48 2.68 2.05 9.29
C VAL A 48 2.17 2.81 10.51
N THR A 49 2.86 3.88 10.89
CA THR A 49 2.51 4.70 12.06
C THR A 49 2.34 6.17 11.66
N SER A 50 1.63 6.94 12.49
CA SER A 50 1.50 8.38 12.30
C SER A 50 2.64 9.14 12.99
N GLY A 51 3.17 10.19 12.37
CA GLY A 51 4.18 11.08 12.96
C GLY A 51 4.12 12.50 12.40
N THR A 52 5.05 13.39 12.77
CA THR A 52 5.11 14.75 12.22
C THR A 52 5.90 14.85 10.92
N THR A 53 6.92 14.01 10.77
CA THR A 53 7.80 13.97 9.58
C THR A 53 7.67 12.63 8.90
N ALA A 54 7.47 12.64 7.58
CA ALA A 54 7.44 11.43 6.78
C ALA A 54 8.81 10.74 6.80
N SER A 55 8.85 9.43 7.06
CA SER A 55 10.08 8.67 7.01
C SER A 55 9.85 7.21 6.64
N VAL A 56 10.90 6.58 6.09
CA VAL A 56 10.94 5.16 5.77
C VAL A 56 12.21 4.58 6.39
N THR A 57 12.08 3.46 7.10
CA THR A 57 13.21 2.73 7.68
C THR A 57 13.17 1.27 7.26
N ASN A 58 14.30 0.71 6.82
CA ASN A 58 14.41 -0.73 6.60
C ASN A 58 14.75 -1.43 7.92
N ALA A 59 13.83 -2.25 8.44
CA ALA A 59 14.05 -3.11 9.60
C ALA A 59 14.47 -4.54 9.24
N GLY A 60 14.58 -4.84 7.94
CA GLY A 60 15.03 -6.13 7.40
C GLY A 60 16.47 -6.09 6.89
N THR A 61 16.80 -6.99 5.97
CA THR A 61 18.13 -7.04 5.31
C THR A 61 18.08 -6.48 3.89
N ALA A 62 19.22 -6.43 3.22
CA ALA A 62 19.28 -6.02 1.80
C ALA A 62 18.55 -7.01 0.86
N SER A 63 18.50 -8.29 1.22
CA SER A 63 17.84 -9.34 0.43
C SER A 63 16.42 -9.69 0.92
N ALA A 64 16.07 -9.27 2.13
CA ALA A 64 14.73 -9.42 2.70
C ALA A 64 14.32 -8.14 3.41
N ALA A 65 13.99 -7.11 2.61
CA ALA A 65 13.70 -5.79 3.13
C ALA A 65 12.32 -5.74 3.79
N LYS A 66 12.25 -5.05 4.93
CA LYS A 66 11.00 -4.77 5.65
C LYS A 66 10.90 -3.29 5.90
N PHE A 67 10.12 -2.59 5.09
CA PHE A 67 9.99 -1.14 5.20
C PHE A 67 8.91 -0.76 6.19
N ASN A 68 9.32 -0.01 7.21
CA ASN A 68 8.43 0.65 8.15
C ASN A 68 8.24 2.11 7.72
N PHE A 69 7.01 2.60 7.80
CA PHE A 69 6.61 3.94 7.38
C PHE A 69 6.12 4.75 8.58
N VAL A 70 6.55 6.00 8.63
CA VAL A 70 5.93 7.04 9.45
C VAL A 70 5.28 8.03 8.49
N LEU A 71 3.97 8.23 8.59
CA LEU A 71 3.20 9.12 7.71
C LEU A 71 2.58 10.26 8.52
N PRO A 72 2.72 11.52 8.09
CA PRO A 72 2.02 12.62 8.73
C PRO A 72 0.52 12.58 8.48
N LYS A 73 -0.24 13.14 9.41
CA LYS A 73 -1.67 13.39 9.20
C LYS A 73 -1.79 14.44 8.09
N GLY A 74 -2.68 14.20 7.13
CA GLY A 74 -3.03 15.21 6.14
C GLY A 74 -3.63 16.46 6.80
N ASP A 75 -3.56 17.57 6.09
CA ASP A 75 -4.13 18.83 6.54
C ASP A 75 -5.62 18.68 6.83
N LYS A 76 -6.12 19.53 7.74
CA LYS A 76 -7.55 19.62 7.98
C LYS A 76 -8.22 20.05 6.68
N GLY A 77 -9.28 19.35 6.28
CA GLY A 77 -10.10 19.79 5.15
C GLY A 77 -10.71 21.17 5.39
N ASP A 78 -11.07 21.84 4.31
CA ASP A 78 -11.67 23.17 4.34
C ASP A 78 -12.92 23.19 5.23
N LYS A 79 -13.19 24.35 5.84
CA LYS A 79 -14.45 24.57 6.55
C LYS A 79 -15.57 24.45 5.52
N GLY A 80 -16.61 23.67 5.85
CA GLY A 80 -17.82 23.64 5.04
C GLY A 80 -18.45 25.04 4.94
N ASP A 81 -19.17 25.26 3.84
CA ASP A 81 -19.90 26.51 3.64
C ASP A 81 -20.85 26.79 4.81
N PRO A 82 -21.05 28.07 5.18
CA PRO A 82 -22.12 28.42 6.11
C PRO A 82 -23.45 27.84 5.64
N GLY A 83 -24.27 27.36 6.58
CA GLY A 83 -25.65 27.00 6.27
C GLY A 83 -26.40 28.18 5.67
N ALA A 84 -27.34 27.92 4.77
CA ALA A 84 -28.22 28.96 4.25
C ALA A 84 -28.95 29.62 5.43
N ASN A 85 -28.72 30.92 5.63
CA ASN A 85 -29.48 31.69 6.60
C ASN A 85 -30.97 31.66 6.21
N ALA A 86 -31.86 31.55 7.19
CA ALA A 86 -33.28 31.79 6.94
C ALA A 86 -33.42 33.23 6.41
N THR A 87 -33.76 33.36 5.12
CA THR A 87 -33.92 34.68 4.46
C THR A 87 -35.14 35.43 4.95
N THR A 88 -36.02 34.75 5.67
CA THR A 88 -37.20 35.34 6.29
C THR A 88 -36.81 36.00 7.61
N THR A 89 -36.35 37.26 7.52
CA THR A 89 -36.19 38.16 8.68
C THR A 89 -37.39 39.09 8.85
N ALA A 90 -38.30 39.14 7.86
CA ALA A 90 -39.49 39.95 7.88
C ALA A 90 -40.48 39.46 8.95
N VAL A 91 -41.23 40.41 9.53
CA VAL A 91 -42.28 40.09 10.50
C VAL A 91 -43.38 39.28 9.81
N ALA A 92 -43.85 38.22 10.47
CA ALA A 92 -45.00 37.44 10.02
C ALA A 92 -46.26 38.30 10.04
N THR A 93 -47.02 38.26 8.94
CA THR A 93 -48.33 38.91 8.85
C THR A 93 -49.40 37.87 8.58
N THR A 94 -50.67 38.28 8.57
CA THR A 94 -51.79 37.40 8.18
C THR A 94 -51.75 36.96 6.72
N THR A 95 -50.91 37.59 5.88
CA THR A 95 -50.83 37.34 4.43
C THR A 95 -49.45 36.90 3.96
N ALA A 96 -48.43 36.87 4.84
CA ALA A 96 -47.06 36.49 4.50
C ALA A 96 -46.39 35.71 5.63
N ASN A 97 -45.69 34.63 5.26
CA ASN A 97 -44.86 33.86 6.18
C ASN A 97 -43.65 34.70 6.64
N GLY A 98 -43.37 34.72 7.95
CA GLY A 98 -42.39 35.60 8.58
C GLY A 98 -41.87 35.11 9.94
N LEU A 99 -41.02 35.90 10.61
CA LEU A 99 -40.73 35.76 12.04
C LEU A 99 -41.80 36.52 12.85
N MET A 100 -42.40 35.89 13.85
CA MET A 100 -43.31 36.62 14.76
C MET A 100 -42.49 37.57 15.65
N SER A 101 -42.99 38.79 15.89
CA SER A 101 -42.39 39.71 16.87
C SER A 101 -42.42 39.10 18.28
N LYS A 102 -41.61 39.62 19.21
CA LYS A 102 -41.62 39.15 20.61
C LYS A 102 -43.02 39.35 21.22
N GLU A 103 -43.63 40.48 20.93
CA GLU A 103 -44.96 40.86 21.40
C GLU A 103 -46.05 39.96 20.80
N ASP A 104 -45.97 39.63 19.51
CA ASP A 104 -46.95 38.76 18.86
C ASP A 104 -46.79 37.30 19.26
N LYS A 105 -45.56 36.85 19.55
CA LYS A 105 -45.31 35.50 20.07
C LYS A 105 -45.95 35.30 21.44
N VAL A 106 -45.91 36.32 22.31
CA VAL A 106 -46.54 36.26 23.65
C VAL A 106 -48.06 36.12 23.57
N LYS A 107 -48.71 36.60 22.50
CA LYS A 107 -50.17 36.42 22.31
C LYS A 107 -50.56 34.95 22.09
N LEU A 108 -49.63 34.10 21.66
CA LEU A 108 -49.87 32.66 21.53
C LEU A 108 -49.86 31.95 22.89
N ASP A 109 -49.10 32.44 23.87
CA ASP A 109 -49.01 31.84 25.21
C ASP A 109 -50.34 31.90 25.98
N GLY A 110 -51.22 32.84 25.59
CA GLY A 110 -52.57 32.99 26.16
C GLY A 110 -53.67 32.24 25.44
N LEU A 111 -53.38 31.53 24.34
CA LEU A 111 -54.37 30.70 23.67
C LEU A 111 -54.67 29.46 24.52
N ALA A 112 -55.96 29.12 24.64
CA ALA A 112 -56.35 27.94 25.39
C ALA A 112 -55.81 26.68 24.70
N ASN A 113 -55.11 25.82 25.46
CA ASN A 113 -54.75 24.49 24.98
C ASN A 113 -56.03 23.67 24.79
N ILE A 114 -56.42 23.45 23.54
CA ILE A 114 -57.55 22.58 23.23
C ILE A 114 -57.09 21.13 23.32
N THR A 115 -57.61 20.41 24.31
CA THR A 115 -57.46 18.96 24.44
C THR A 115 -58.67 18.28 23.83
N PHE A 116 -58.45 17.47 22.80
CA PHE A 116 -59.51 16.64 22.24
C PHE A 116 -59.52 15.31 22.99
N GLU A 117 -60.51 15.11 23.85
CA GLU A 117 -60.76 13.80 24.45
C GLU A 117 -61.64 12.97 23.50
N LYS A 118 -61.25 11.72 23.29
CA LYS A 118 -61.97 10.81 22.40
C LYS A 118 -63.29 10.40 23.04
N VAL A 119 -64.41 10.93 22.54
CA VAL A 119 -65.76 10.54 22.98
C VAL A 119 -66.26 9.38 22.12
N GLY A 120 -65.71 8.20 22.37
CA GLY A 120 -66.16 6.95 21.77
C GLY A 120 -65.77 6.72 20.31
N THR A 121 -66.04 5.50 19.84
CA THR A 121 -65.96 5.09 18.44
C THR A 121 -67.38 4.87 17.94
N VAL A 122 -67.68 5.34 16.73
CA VAL A 122 -68.91 4.97 16.03
C VAL A 122 -68.83 3.51 15.61
#